data_AF-A0A5B8US07-F1
#
_entry.id   AF-A0A5B8US07-F1
#
_cell.length_a   1.000
_cell.length_b   1.000
_cell.length_c   1.000
_cell.angle_alpha   90.00
_cell.angle_beta   90.00
_cell.angle_gamma   90.00
#
_symmetry.space_group_name_H-M   'P 1'
#
loop_
_entity.id
_entity.type
_entity.pdbx_description
1 polymer ?
#
loop_
_entity_poly.entity_id
_entity_poly.type
_entity_poly.pdbx_seq_one_letter_code
_entity_poly.pdbx_strand_id
1 'polypeptide(L)'
;MGLKFLEIDINKGKPKATIHYSGKLGFNMEAISFMKLENKRSYLLGTDDEKKNVFFLLETDEGKNAAKVAKAGEYYYLNVGDAFEMLGYNYKEFTIMFDITKDSYEGKDLYVFTQRRAIKRKVKQDEK
;
A
#
# COMPACT_ATOMS: atom_id res chain seq x y z
N MET A 1 35.81 22.42 -11.21
CA MET A 1 34.36 22.11 -11.07
C MET A 1 34.15 20.65 -11.39
N GLY A 2 33.65 19.85 -10.45
CA GLY A 2 33.32 18.45 -10.70
C GLY A 2 31.85 18.32 -11.03
N LEU A 3 31.52 18.01 -12.28
CA LEU A 3 30.17 17.64 -12.68
C LEU A 3 30.03 16.13 -12.54
N LYS A 4 29.02 15.67 -11.79
CA LYS A 4 28.68 14.26 -11.65
C LYS A 4 27.32 14.04 -12.28
N PHE A 5 27.29 13.20 -13.32
CA PHE A 5 26.06 12.79 -13.97
C PHE A 5 25.52 11.55 -13.27
N LEU A 6 24.22 11.56 -12.99
CA LEU A 6 23.53 10.45 -12.37
C LEU A 6 22.99 9.53 -13.47
N GLU A 7 23.24 8.23 -13.34
CA GLU A 7 22.51 7.24 -14.11
C GLU A 7 21.09 7.13 -13.57
N ILE A 8 20.11 7.38 -14.43
CA ILE A 8 18.69 7.31 -14.08
C ILE A 8 18.15 6.01 -14.66
N ASP A 9 17.75 5.10 -13.78
CA ASP A 9 16.97 3.94 -14.19
C ASP A 9 15.51 4.35 -14.39
N ILE A 10 15.15 4.62 -15.64
CA ILE A 10 13.80 5.02 -16.04
C ILE A 10 12.77 3.88 -15.94
N ASN A 11 13.22 2.62 -15.85
CA ASN A 11 12.36 1.44 -15.81
C ASN A 11 12.12 0.94 -14.37
N LYS A 12 12.88 1.45 -13.39
CA LYS A 12 12.69 1.10 -11.99
C LYS A 12 11.37 1.64 -11.46
N GLY A 13 10.37 0.78 -11.51
CA GLY A 13 9.09 1.01 -10.85
C GLY A 13 9.26 1.24 -9.34
N LYS A 14 8.36 2.04 -8.77
CA LYS A 14 8.36 2.33 -7.33
C LYS A 14 7.35 1.40 -6.64
N PRO A 15 7.66 0.88 -5.44
CA PRO A 15 6.71 0.08 -4.69
C PRO A 15 5.49 0.94 -4.31
N LYS A 16 4.31 0.47 -4.68
CA LYS A 16 3.05 1.17 -4.51
C LYS A 16 1.95 0.21 -4.06
N ALA A 17 0.98 0.78 -3.36
CA ALA A 17 -0.27 0.09 -3.07
C ALA A 17 -1.48 0.93 -3.49
N THR A 18 -2.57 0.25 -3.80
CA THR A 18 -3.82 0.89 -4.24
C THR A 18 -5.00 0.29 -3.49
N ILE A 19 -5.89 1.15 -2.98
CA ILE A 19 -7.15 0.68 -2.39
C ILE A 19 -8.11 0.37 -3.54
N HIS A 20 -8.47 -0.90 -3.67
CA HIS A 20 -9.44 -1.37 -4.65
C HIS A 20 -10.86 -0.95 -4.23
N TYR A 21 -11.82 -0.97 -5.17
CA TYR A 21 -13.21 -0.62 -4.87
C TYR A 21 -13.82 -1.49 -3.75
N SER A 22 -13.32 -2.72 -3.60
CA SER A 22 -13.73 -3.66 -2.56
C SER A 22 -13.10 -3.42 -1.18
N GLY A 23 -12.29 -2.37 -0.99
CA GLY A 23 -11.57 -2.11 0.26
C GLY A 23 -10.29 -2.94 0.44
N LYS A 24 -9.94 -3.80 -0.55
CA LYS A 24 -8.66 -4.52 -0.55
C LYS A 24 -7.50 -3.57 -0.85
N LEU A 25 -6.40 -3.70 -0.11
CA LEU A 25 -5.15 -3.01 -0.43
C LEU A 25 -4.33 -3.90 -1.38
N GLY A 26 -4.28 -3.55 -2.66
CA GLY A 26 -3.51 -4.27 -3.67
C GLY A 26 -2.11 -3.72 -3.85
N PHE A 27 -1.14 -4.58 -4.15
CA PHE A 27 0.27 -4.24 -4.31
C PHE A 27 0.75 -4.44 -5.75
N ASN A 28 1.59 -3.54 -6.27
CA ASN A 28 2.29 -3.78 -7.53
C ASN A 28 3.47 -4.76 -7.35
N MET A 29 4.07 -5.22 -8.45
CA MET A 29 5.18 -6.18 -8.43
C MET A 29 6.36 -5.68 -7.61
N GLU A 30 6.69 -4.39 -7.73
CA GLU A 30 7.78 -3.77 -6.99
C GLU A 30 7.50 -3.78 -5.47
N ALA A 31 6.26 -3.55 -5.04
CA ALA A 31 5.87 -3.66 -3.64
C ALA A 31 5.91 -5.11 -3.13
N ILE A 32 5.48 -6.08 -3.94
CA ILE A 32 5.52 -7.51 -3.58
C ILE A 32 6.96 -7.94 -3.27
N SER A 33 7.90 -7.58 -4.14
CA SER A 33 9.33 -7.86 -3.94
C SER A 33 9.92 -7.07 -2.77
N PHE A 34 9.61 -5.77 -2.68
CA PHE A 34 10.11 -4.87 -1.63
C PHE A 34 9.68 -5.29 -0.21
N MET A 35 8.42 -5.70 -0.07
CA MET A 35 7.84 -6.14 1.21
C MET A 35 7.93 -7.64 1.44
N LYS A 36 8.44 -8.41 0.46
CA LYS A 36 8.54 -9.88 0.48
C LYS A 36 7.21 -10.55 0.83
N LEU A 37 6.12 -10.11 0.19
CA LEU A 37 4.75 -10.54 0.50
C LEU A 37 4.49 -12.03 0.26
N GLU A 38 5.34 -12.68 -0.53
CA GLU A 38 5.25 -14.10 -0.89
C GLU A 38 5.47 -15.04 0.30
N ASN A 39 6.13 -14.54 1.36
CA ASN A 39 6.47 -15.30 2.56
C ASN A 39 5.31 -15.42 3.57
N LYS A 40 4.05 -15.29 3.13
CA LYS A 40 2.82 -15.42 3.96
C LYS A 40 2.85 -14.57 5.25
N ARG A 41 3.31 -13.32 5.13
CA ARG A 41 3.40 -12.37 6.25
C ARG A 41 2.02 -11.89 6.70
N SER A 42 1.96 -11.43 7.95
CA SER A 42 0.81 -10.70 8.48
C SER A 42 1.24 -9.31 8.94
N TYR A 43 0.33 -8.35 8.90
CA TYR A 43 0.63 -6.96 9.21
C TYR A 43 -0.39 -6.36 10.16
N LEU A 44 0.09 -5.59 11.14
CA LEU A 44 -0.76 -4.68 11.91
C LEU A 44 -0.85 -3.35 11.16
N LEU A 45 -2.07 -2.82 11.04
CA LEU A 45 -2.28 -1.49 10.50
C LEU A 45 -2.21 -0.47 11.63
N GLY A 46 -1.33 0.51 11.47
CA GLY A 46 -1.17 1.65 12.38
C GLY A 46 -1.45 2.95 11.66
N THR A 47 -1.82 3.98 12.43
CA THR A 47 -2.04 5.34 11.94
C THR A 47 -1.37 6.32 12.89
N ASP A 48 -1.09 7.52 12.39
CA ASP A 48 -0.51 8.61 13.16
C ASP A 48 -1.54 9.73 13.19
N ASP A 49 -1.94 10.15 14.40
CA ASP A 49 -2.97 11.17 14.62
C ASP A 49 -2.62 12.51 13.96
N GLU A 50 -1.33 12.81 13.80
CA GLU A 50 -0.84 14.04 13.18
C GLU A 50 -0.80 13.92 11.65
N LYS A 51 -0.67 12.70 11.11
CA LYS A 51 -0.49 12.44 9.66
C LYS A 51 -1.67 11.69 9.03
N LYS A 52 -2.77 12.41 8.79
CA LYS A 52 -3.99 11.88 8.15
C LYS A 52 -3.83 11.19 6.78
N ASN A 53 -2.75 11.51 6.06
CA ASN A 53 -2.47 10.96 4.72
C ASN A 53 -1.45 9.81 4.73
N VAL A 54 -1.12 9.30 5.92
CA VAL A 54 -0.12 8.26 6.11
C VAL A 54 -0.71 7.16 6.98
N PHE A 55 -0.51 5.91 6.57
CA PHE A 55 -0.72 4.76 7.45
C PHE A 55 0.51 3.85 7.40
N PHE A 56 0.57 2.92 8.34
CA PHE A 56 1.71 2.06 8.55
C PHE A 56 1.28 0.59 8.54
N LEU A 57 2.14 -0.27 8.01
CA LEU A 57 2.04 -1.71 8.19
C LEU A 57 3.27 -2.20 8.94
N LEU A 58 3.05 -2.72 10.15
CA LEU A 58 4.10 -3.34 10.96
C LEU A 58 4.06 -4.84 10.77
N GLU A 59 5.19 -5.44 10.39
CA GLU A 59 5.31 -6.90 10.27
C GLU A 59 5.07 -7.57 11.63
N THR A 60 4.21 -8.59 11.65
CA THR A 60 3.91 -9.38 12.84
C THR A 60 3.66 -10.84 12.48
N ASP A 61 3.86 -11.71 13.45
CA ASP A 61 3.36 -13.07 13.42
C ASP A 61 1.81 -13.07 13.45
N GLU A 62 1.19 -14.16 12.95
CA GLU A 62 -0.28 -14.30 12.94
C GLU A 62 -0.86 -14.08 14.34
N GLY A 63 -1.86 -13.20 14.44
CA GLY A 63 -2.45 -12.81 15.72
C GLY A 63 -3.77 -12.04 15.58
N LYS A 64 -4.44 -11.80 16.70
CA LYS A 64 -5.67 -10.98 16.74
C LYS A 64 -5.34 -9.57 16.21
N ASN A 65 -6.16 -9.07 15.29
CA ASN A 65 -6.01 -7.78 14.60
C ASN A 65 -4.88 -7.69 13.57
N ALA A 66 -4.24 -8.79 13.18
CA ALA A 66 -3.30 -8.81 12.08
C ALA A 66 -4.00 -9.11 10.75
N ALA A 67 -3.75 -8.28 9.74
CA ALA A 67 -4.20 -8.52 8.37
C ALA A 67 -3.25 -9.49 7.67
N LYS A 68 -3.79 -10.64 7.26
CA LYS A 68 -3.03 -11.66 6.54
C LYS A 68 -2.92 -11.31 5.06
N VAL A 69 -1.71 -11.44 4.50
CA VAL A 69 -1.51 -11.31 3.06
C VAL A 69 -2.25 -12.43 2.33
N ALA A 70 -3.13 -12.05 1.41
CA ALA A 70 -3.85 -12.95 0.52
C ALA A 70 -3.32 -12.81 -0.92
N LYS A 71 -3.55 -13.85 -1.73
CA LYS A 71 -3.13 -13.92 -3.13
C LYS A 71 -4.32 -14.28 -4.02
N ALA A 72 -4.42 -13.66 -5.19
CA ALA A 72 -5.35 -14.01 -6.26
C ALA A 72 -4.61 -13.99 -7.60
N GLY A 73 -4.35 -15.17 -8.17
CA GLY A 73 -3.43 -15.27 -9.31
C GLY A 73 -2.03 -14.82 -8.90
N GLU A 74 -1.45 -13.86 -9.62
CA GLU A 74 -0.13 -13.27 -9.31
C GLU A 74 -0.21 -12.04 -8.39
N TYR A 75 -1.42 -11.59 -8.06
CA TYR A 75 -1.62 -10.37 -7.29
C TYR A 75 -1.71 -10.67 -5.79
N TYR A 76 -1.02 -9.87 -4.99
CA TYR A 76 -1.11 -9.92 -3.53
C TYR A 76 -1.94 -8.74 -3.01
N TYR A 77 -2.68 -8.98 -1.94
CA TYR A 77 -3.51 -7.96 -1.30
C TYR A 77 -3.71 -8.21 0.19
N LEU A 78 -4.11 -7.16 0.91
CA LEU A 78 -4.62 -7.24 2.27
C LEU A 78 -6.10 -6.90 2.29
N ASN A 79 -6.88 -7.63 3.10
CA ASN A 79 -8.28 -7.30 3.35
C ASN A 79 -8.38 -6.40 4.60
N VAL A 80 -8.34 -5.08 4.38
CA VAL A 80 -8.30 -4.05 5.43
C VAL A 80 -9.33 -2.95 5.15
N GLY A 81 -10.44 -3.31 4.49
CA GLY A 81 -11.50 -2.37 4.10
C GLY A 81 -12.09 -1.61 5.27
N ASP A 82 -12.41 -2.32 6.37
CA ASP A 82 -12.95 -1.71 7.58
C ASP A 82 -12.03 -0.61 8.15
N ALA A 83 -10.72 -0.83 8.14
CA ALA A 83 -9.75 0.16 8.61
C ALA A 83 -9.75 1.41 7.71
N PHE A 84 -9.88 1.24 6.40
CA PHE A 84 -9.97 2.37 5.48
C PHE A 84 -11.27 3.16 5.61
N GLU A 85 -12.39 2.48 5.91
CA GLU A 85 -13.66 3.16 6.20
C GLU A 85 -13.57 3.96 7.51
N MET A 86 -12.95 3.40 8.56
CA MET A 86 -12.67 4.12 9.81
C MET A 86 -11.77 5.35 9.60
N LEU A 87 -10.81 5.26 8.67
CA LEU A 87 -9.92 6.35 8.30
C LEU A 87 -10.55 7.38 7.35
N GLY A 88 -11.79 7.15 6.91
CA GLY A 88 -12.51 8.07 6.04
C GLY A 88 -12.03 8.07 4.59
N TYR A 89 -11.34 7.03 4.13
CA TYR A 89 -10.93 6.93 2.74
C TYR A 89 -12.12 6.62 1.84
N ASN A 90 -12.47 7.55 0.96
CA ASN A 90 -13.54 7.37 -0.02
C ASN A 90 -13.05 6.61 -1.26
N TYR A 91 -12.65 5.35 -1.09
CA TYR A 91 -12.12 4.50 -2.17
C TYR A 91 -13.20 4.00 -3.15
N LYS A 92 -14.48 4.22 -2.84
CA LYS A 92 -15.62 3.91 -3.72
C LYS A 92 -15.73 4.95 -4.84
N GLU A 93 -15.47 6.23 -4.55
CA GLU A 93 -15.50 7.31 -5.54
C GLU A 93 -14.12 7.60 -6.14
N PHE A 94 -13.05 7.39 -5.38
CA PHE A 94 -11.69 7.74 -5.77
C PHE A 94 -10.78 6.51 -5.85
N THR A 95 -9.84 6.55 -6.79
CA THR A 95 -8.66 5.68 -6.81
C THR A 95 -7.63 6.30 -5.87
N ILE A 96 -7.35 5.61 -4.77
CA ILE A 96 -6.42 6.05 -3.74
C ILE A 96 -5.19 5.16 -3.83
N MET A 97 -4.04 5.78 -4.13
CA MET A 97 -2.75 5.12 -4.29
C MET A 97 -1.77 5.65 -3.26
N PHE A 98 -0.84 4.80 -2.85
CA PHE A 98 0.18 5.10 -1.86
C PHE A 98 1.56 4.75 -2.41
N ASP A 99 2.54 5.60 -2.14
CA ASP A 99 3.95 5.21 -2.22
C ASP A 99 4.34 4.48 -0.94
N ILE A 100 5.18 3.46 -1.07
CA ILE A 100 5.66 2.66 0.04
C ILE A 100 7.11 2.98 0.31
N THR A 101 7.43 3.31 1.55
CA THR A 101 8.81 3.36 2.05
C THR A 101 8.97 2.38 3.20
N LYS A 102 10.22 1.98 3.48
CA LYS A 102 10.55 1.09 4.59
C LYS A 102 11.27 1.87 5.66
N ASP A 103 10.87 1.62 6.89
CA ASP A 103 11.45 2.12 8.13
C ASP A 103 11.59 0.93 9.10
N SER A 104 11.97 1.19 10.35
CA SER A 104 12.12 0.16 11.38
C SER A 104 11.52 0.63 12.69
N TYR A 105 10.71 -0.23 13.31
CA TYR A 105 10.10 0.05 14.61
C TYR A 105 10.30 -1.14 15.54
N GLU A 106 10.93 -0.93 16.68
CA GLU A 106 11.24 -1.97 17.68
C GLU A 106 11.96 -3.21 17.07
N GLY A 107 12.86 -2.97 16.10
CA GLY A 107 13.60 -4.04 15.42
C GLY A 107 12.80 -4.83 14.38
N LYS A 108 11.55 -4.45 14.10
CA LYS A 108 10.69 -5.02 13.06
C LYS A 108 10.59 -4.10 11.85
N ASP A 109 10.32 -4.70 10.70
CA ASP A 109 10.09 -3.96 9.46
C ASP A 109 8.78 -3.17 9.56
N LEU A 110 8.88 -1.84 9.45
CA LEU A 110 7.74 -0.93 9.37
C LEU A 110 7.64 -0.41 7.94
N TYR A 111 6.48 -0.57 7.31
CA TYR A 111 6.23 -0.04 5.97
C TYR A 111 5.31 1.18 6.07
N VAL A 112 5.78 2.31 5.54
CA VAL A 112 5.07 3.59 5.58
C VAL A 112 4.38 3.83 4.24
N PHE A 113 3.09 4.09 4.28
CA PHE A 113 2.25 4.29 3.10
C PHE A 113 1.85 5.75 3.01
N THR A 114 2.45 6.49 2.09
CA THR A 114 2.14 7.91 1.89
C THR A 114 1.18 8.09 0.73
N GLN A 115 0.02 8.67 1.01
CA GLN A 115 -1.03 8.86 0.01
C GLN A 115 -0.58 9.80 -1.12
N ARG A 116 -0.80 9.37 -2.36
CA ARG A 116 -0.73 10.20 -3.57
C ARG A 116 -2.05 10.94 -3.78
N ARG A 117 -2.04 11.98 -4.62
CA ARG A 117 -3.25 12.68 -5.03
C ARG A 117 -4.31 11.67 -5.50
N ALA A 118 -5.46 11.67 -4.82
CA ALA A 118 -6.58 10.81 -5.15
C ALA A 118 -7.16 11.19 -6.52
N ILE A 119 -7.48 10.20 -7.34
CA ILE A 119 -7.99 10.40 -8.70
C ILE A 119 -9.45 9.96 -8.71
N LYS A 120 -10.36 10.82 -9.18
CA LYS A 120 -11.77 10.44 -9.31
C LYS A 120 -11.89 9.24 -10.25
N ARG A 121 -12.60 8.19 -9.83
CA ARG A 121 -12.80 7.01 -10.68
C ARG A 121 -13.61 7.42 -11.90
N LYS A 122 -13.18 6.94 -13.08
CA LYS A 122 -14.01 7.04 -14.28
C LYS A 122 -15.17 6.08 -14.10
N VAL A 123 -16.40 6.59 -14.11
CA VAL A 123 -17.59 5.76 -14.25
C VAL A 123 -17.48 5.10 -15.63
N LYS A 124 -17.40 3.78 -15.71
CA LYS A 124 -17.65 3.11 -16.99
C LYS A 124 -19.10 3.39 -17.33
N GLN A 125 -19.32 4.25 -18.32
CA GLN A 125 -20.60 4.29 -19.02
C GLN A 125 -20.67 2.96 -19.75
N ASP A 126 -21.42 2.02 -19.21
CA ASP A 126 -21.81 0.81 -19.92
C ASP A 126 -22.61 1.28 -21.13
N GLU A 127 -22.01 1.25 -22.33
CA GLU A 127 -22.75 1.37 -23.57
C GLU A 127 -23.70 0.18 -23.63
N LYS A 128 -24.99 0.51 -23.63
CA LYS A 128 -26.13 -0.40 -23.56
C LYS A 128 -26.38 -1.07 -24.90
#